data_AF-A0A7Y4WU28-F1
#
_entry.id   AF-A0A7Y4WU28-F1
#
_cell.length_a   1.000
_cell.length_b   1.000
_cell.length_c   1.000
_cell.angle_alpha   90.00
_cell.angle_beta   90.00
_cell.angle_gamma   90.00
#
_symmetry.space_group_name_H-M   'P 1'
#
loop_
_entity.id
_entity.type
_entity.pdbx_description
1 polymer ?
#
loop_
_entity_poly.entity_id
_entity_poly.type
_entity_poly.pdbx_seq_one_letter_code
_entity_poly.pdbx_strand_id
1 'polypeptide(L)'
;MKKSLLRSAILFAFLSLLAACGGESKPATPIETFKTYTKAIKAKDTTTMKLLLSKATIEMHQLEAQAQGVTVDDIVKRETLFTESQKTVKLRNEKIEGDAATLEVENSFGSWEMVPFVKEDGVWKIDKKGYAQRMMDEADRQNKELDEKINQMRQQP
;
A
#
# COMPACT_ATOMS: atom_id res chain seq x y z
N MET A 1 -29.63 32.93 -52.15
CA MET A 1 -28.91 33.66 -51.08
C MET A 1 -29.88 33.95 -49.93
N LYS A 2 -29.38 33.93 -48.68
CA LYS A 2 -30.04 34.19 -47.36
C LYS A 2 -30.76 32.93 -46.80
N LYS A 3 -30.20 32.14 -45.86
CA LYS A 3 -29.92 32.41 -44.41
C LYS A 3 -31.10 33.15 -43.76
N SER A 4 -31.68 32.81 -42.62
CA SER A 4 -31.52 31.80 -41.57
C SER A 4 -32.63 32.13 -40.54
N LEU A 5 -32.82 31.26 -39.54
CA LEU A 5 -33.46 31.52 -38.24
C LEU A 5 -34.99 31.42 -38.18
N LEU A 6 -35.63 30.87 -37.16
CA LEU A 6 -35.28 30.09 -35.97
C LEU A 6 -36.63 29.96 -35.22
N ARG A 7 -36.86 28.83 -34.54
CA ARG A 7 -37.42 28.73 -33.16
C ARG A 7 -38.54 27.72 -32.97
N SER A 8 -38.16 26.69 -32.22
CA SER A 8 -38.88 26.10 -31.10
C SER A 8 -40.06 25.19 -31.39
N ALA A 9 -39.72 23.91 -31.59
CA ALA A 9 -40.52 22.82 -31.06
C ALA A 9 -39.69 22.10 -29.98
N ILE A 10 -40.26 22.07 -28.78
CA ILE A 10 -39.73 21.52 -27.54
C ILE A 10 -39.53 20.01 -27.70
N LEU A 11 -38.30 19.52 -27.50
CA LEU A 11 -38.02 18.09 -27.29
C LEU A 11 -37.52 17.90 -25.85
N PHE A 12 -38.45 17.59 -24.95
CA PHE A 12 -38.15 17.02 -23.64
C PHE A 12 -37.82 15.53 -23.85
N ALA A 13 -36.54 15.20 -23.91
CA ALA A 13 -36.04 13.83 -23.82
C ALA A 13 -34.68 13.82 -23.11
N PHE A 14 -34.70 14.17 -21.83
CA PHE A 14 -33.58 14.01 -20.89
C PHE A 14 -34.14 13.37 -19.63
N LEU A 15 -33.97 12.05 -19.46
CA LEU A 15 -33.53 11.40 -18.21
C LEU A 15 -33.74 9.88 -18.30
N SER A 16 -32.63 9.17 -18.50
CA SER A 16 -32.39 7.86 -17.86
C SER A 16 -30.94 7.45 -18.11
N LEU A 17 -29.99 8.27 -17.65
CA LEU A 17 -28.63 7.80 -17.41
C LEU A 17 -28.62 6.99 -16.10
N LEU A 18 -28.31 5.71 -16.24
CA LEU A 18 -27.39 4.97 -15.36
C LEU A 18 -27.70 4.99 -13.85
N ALA A 19 -28.70 4.22 -13.42
CA ALA A 19 -28.70 3.65 -12.07
C ALA A 19 -28.10 2.23 -12.12
N ALA A 20 -26.82 2.13 -12.47
CA ALA A 20 -26.07 0.90 -12.39
C ALA A 20 -24.63 1.24 -12.00
N CYS A 21 -24.41 1.48 -10.71
CA CYS A 21 -23.15 1.28 -9.98
C CYS A 21 -23.34 1.76 -8.55
N GLY A 22 -22.94 0.95 -7.58
CA GLY A 22 -22.89 1.36 -6.17
C GLY A 22 -23.42 0.34 -5.17
N GLY A 23 -23.28 -0.96 -5.43
CA GLY A 23 -23.14 -1.87 -4.30
C GLY A 23 -21.84 -1.47 -3.60
N GLU A 24 -21.96 -0.81 -2.45
CA GLU A 24 -20.82 -0.45 -1.59
C GLU A 24 -20.14 -1.76 -1.14
N SER A 25 -19.22 -2.27 -1.95
CA SER A 25 -18.35 -3.35 -1.52
C SER A 25 -17.53 -2.78 -0.37
N LYS A 26 -17.70 -3.33 0.84
CA LYS A 26 -16.90 -2.96 2.00
C LYS A 26 -15.43 -2.90 1.57
N PRO A 27 -14.71 -1.78 1.84
CA PRO A 27 -13.30 -1.68 1.49
C PRO A 27 -12.55 -2.89 2.03
N ALA A 28 -11.67 -3.48 1.22
CA ALA A 28 -10.86 -4.62 1.63
C ALA A 28 -10.13 -4.29 2.95
N THR A 29 -9.94 -5.25 3.83
CA THR A 29 -9.12 -5.06 5.05
C THR A 29 -7.63 -5.28 4.73
N PRO A 30 -6.68 -4.94 5.63
CA PRO A 30 -5.27 -5.31 5.46
C PRO A 30 -5.06 -6.80 5.20
N ILE A 31 -5.75 -7.68 5.93
CA ILE A 31 -5.69 -9.13 5.73
C ILE A 31 -6.24 -9.56 4.36
N GLU A 32 -7.33 -8.96 3.87
CA GLU A 32 -7.86 -9.22 2.52
C GLU A 32 -6.88 -8.73 1.43
N THR A 33 -6.25 -7.59 1.66
CA THR A 33 -5.19 -7.03 0.80
C THR A 33 -4.01 -7.99 0.72
N PHE A 34 -3.53 -8.49 1.87
CA PHE A 34 -2.44 -9.47 1.95
C PHE A 34 -2.76 -10.78 1.23
N LYS A 35 -3.97 -11.32 1.42
CA LYS A 35 -4.42 -12.53 0.72
C LYS A 35 -4.48 -12.31 -0.79
N THR A 36 -4.91 -11.13 -1.23
CA THR A 36 -4.96 -10.78 -2.65
C THR A 36 -3.56 -10.67 -3.24
N TYR A 37 -2.64 -9.99 -2.54
CA TYR A 37 -1.23 -9.94 -2.91
C TYR A 37 -0.64 -11.36 -3.00
N THR A 38 -1.02 -12.22 -2.05
CA THR A 38 -0.56 -13.59 -2.03
C THR A 38 -0.99 -14.39 -3.27
N LYS A 39 -2.25 -14.22 -3.68
CA LYS A 39 -2.79 -14.82 -4.90
C LYS A 39 -2.10 -14.25 -6.15
N ALA A 40 -1.85 -12.95 -6.18
CA ALA A 40 -1.20 -12.28 -7.31
C ALA A 40 0.22 -12.81 -7.54
N ILE A 41 1.00 -13.04 -6.47
CA ILE A 41 2.33 -13.68 -6.56
C ILE A 41 2.22 -15.05 -7.22
N LYS A 42 1.32 -15.92 -6.73
CA LYS A 42 1.13 -17.28 -7.28
C LYS A 42 0.66 -17.28 -8.73
N ALA A 43 -0.11 -16.27 -9.13
CA ALA A 43 -0.59 -16.07 -10.50
C ALA A 43 0.41 -15.33 -11.40
N LYS A 44 1.55 -14.87 -10.85
CA LYS A 44 2.51 -13.98 -11.53
C LYS A 44 1.86 -12.70 -12.06
N ASP A 45 0.82 -12.22 -11.39
CA ASP A 45 0.09 -11.00 -11.73
C ASP A 45 0.81 -9.78 -11.14
N THR A 46 1.89 -9.38 -11.80
CA THR A 46 2.72 -8.24 -11.38
C THR A 46 1.94 -6.93 -11.38
N THR A 47 0.90 -6.80 -12.20
CA THR A 47 0.02 -5.61 -12.19
C THR A 47 -0.72 -5.51 -10.87
N THR A 48 -1.38 -6.58 -10.44
CA THR A 48 -2.07 -6.60 -9.14
C THR A 48 -1.09 -6.48 -7.99
N MET A 49 0.10 -7.11 -8.07
CA MET A 49 1.15 -6.94 -7.06
C MET A 49 1.50 -5.46 -6.87
N LYS A 50 1.82 -4.74 -7.96
CA LYS A 50 2.14 -3.30 -7.91
C LYS A 50 0.99 -2.48 -7.34
N LEU A 51 -0.24 -2.77 -7.74
CA LEU A 51 -1.43 -2.05 -7.25
C LEU A 51 -1.63 -2.22 -5.74
N LEU A 52 -1.10 -3.26 -5.10
CA LEU A 52 -1.24 -3.51 -3.67
C LEU A 52 -0.05 -3.02 -2.84
N LEU A 53 0.98 -2.46 -3.47
CA LEU A 53 2.11 -1.81 -2.79
C LEU A 53 1.81 -0.31 -2.59
N SER A 54 2.30 0.26 -1.49
CA SER A 54 2.15 1.69 -1.22
C SER A 54 2.90 2.51 -2.25
N LYS A 55 2.47 3.76 -2.46
CA LYS A 55 3.20 4.69 -3.36
C LYS A 55 4.67 4.81 -2.95
N ALA A 56 4.94 4.94 -1.65
CA ALA A 56 6.31 5.01 -1.13
C ALA A 56 7.13 3.75 -1.49
N THR A 57 6.53 2.56 -1.36
CA THR A 57 7.20 1.31 -1.73
C THR A 57 7.47 1.22 -3.24
N ILE A 58 6.55 1.68 -4.08
CA ILE A 58 6.76 1.73 -5.53
C ILE A 58 7.88 2.71 -5.91
N GLU A 59 7.93 3.89 -5.30
CA GLU A 59 9.02 4.86 -5.51
C GLU A 59 10.38 4.27 -5.09
N MET A 60 10.43 3.49 -4.02
CA MET A 60 11.64 2.75 -3.63
C MET A 60 12.09 1.79 -4.73
N HIS A 61 11.17 0.97 -5.23
CA HIS A 61 11.47 0.00 -6.29
C HIS A 61 11.84 0.68 -7.61
N GLN A 62 11.32 1.88 -7.89
CA GLN A 62 11.74 2.68 -9.04
C GLN A 62 13.20 3.12 -8.94
N LEU A 63 13.63 3.61 -7.77
CA LEU A 63 15.01 4.00 -7.53
C LEU A 63 15.95 2.79 -7.62
N GLU A 64 15.54 1.66 -7.05
CA GLU A 64 16.31 0.41 -7.13
C GLU A 64 16.42 -0.11 -8.58
N ALA A 65 15.31 -0.13 -9.31
CA ALA A 65 15.26 -0.54 -10.71
C ALA A 65 16.21 0.33 -11.56
N GLN A 66 16.18 1.64 -11.37
CA GLN A 66 17.07 2.58 -12.04
C GLN A 66 18.54 2.30 -11.70
N ALA A 67 18.86 2.07 -10.43
CA ALA A 67 20.23 1.80 -9.99
C ALA A 67 20.79 0.48 -10.55
N GLN A 68 19.92 -0.52 -10.74
CA GLN A 68 20.30 -1.85 -11.26
C GLN A 68 20.17 -1.97 -12.78
N GLY A 69 19.60 -0.98 -13.47
CA GLY A 69 19.33 -1.06 -14.91
C GLY A 69 18.28 -2.12 -15.27
N VAL A 70 17.31 -2.38 -14.40
CA VAL A 70 16.20 -3.33 -14.61
C VAL A 70 14.86 -2.62 -14.56
N THR A 71 13.75 -3.33 -14.78
CA THR A 71 12.42 -2.73 -14.67
C THR A 71 11.88 -2.81 -13.24
N VAL A 72 10.94 -1.94 -12.89
CA VAL A 72 10.21 -2.01 -11.61
C VAL A 72 9.52 -3.37 -11.45
N ASP A 73 9.03 -3.94 -12.55
CA ASP A 73 8.39 -5.26 -12.56
C ASP A 73 9.37 -6.36 -12.15
N ASP A 74 10.64 -6.26 -12.54
CA ASP A 74 11.68 -7.22 -12.15
C ASP A 74 11.95 -7.14 -10.64
N ILE A 75 12.00 -5.92 -10.08
CA ILE A 75 12.13 -5.71 -8.62
C ILE A 75 10.92 -6.33 -7.89
N VAL A 76 9.71 -5.98 -8.31
CA VAL A 76 8.46 -6.42 -7.67
C VAL A 76 8.31 -7.95 -7.70
N LYS A 77 8.70 -8.60 -8.80
CA LYS A 77 8.68 -10.08 -8.91
C LYS A 77 9.71 -10.75 -8.01
N ARG A 78 10.86 -10.11 -7.78
CA ARG A 78 11.96 -10.67 -6.97
C ARG A 78 11.75 -10.44 -5.47
N GLU A 79 11.24 -9.28 -5.09
CA GLU A 79 11.11 -8.86 -3.70
C GLU A 79 9.71 -9.14 -3.13
N THR A 80 9.25 -10.37 -3.25
CA THR A 80 7.96 -10.77 -2.67
C THR A 80 8.05 -10.95 -1.16
N LEU A 81 6.91 -10.82 -0.45
CA LEU A 81 6.85 -11.04 1.01
C LEU A 81 6.97 -12.52 1.41
N PHE A 82 6.81 -13.44 0.46
CA PHE A 82 6.97 -14.87 0.66
C PHE A 82 7.28 -15.52 -0.70
N THR A 83 7.78 -16.75 -0.69
CA THR A 83 8.19 -17.46 -1.90
C THR A 83 7.00 -18.10 -2.62
N GLU A 84 7.09 -18.28 -3.94
CA GLU A 84 6.05 -19.01 -4.71
C GLU A 84 5.78 -20.43 -4.16
N SER A 85 6.79 -21.05 -3.55
CA SER A 85 6.70 -22.39 -2.95
C SER A 85 5.94 -22.44 -1.62
N GLN A 86 5.70 -21.30 -0.96
CA GLN A 86 4.99 -21.26 0.31
C GLN A 86 3.49 -21.52 0.09
N LYS A 87 3.06 -22.76 0.40
CA LYS A 87 1.68 -23.21 0.19
C LYS A 87 0.70 -22.54 1.14
N THR A 88 1.07 -22.44 2.42
CA THR A 88 0.25 -21.90 3.50
C THR A 88 0.94 -20.72 4.16
N VAL A 89 0.15 -19.69 4.47
CA VAL A 89 0.61 -18.53 5.24
C VAL A 89 -0.33 -18.39 6.43
N LYS A 90 0.20 -18.51 7.66
CA LYS A 90 -0.58 -18.25 8.87
C LYS A 90 -0.57 -16.76 9.16
N LEU A 91 -1.71 -16.23 9.58
CA LEU A 91 -1.95 -14.81 9.80
C LEU A 91 -2.52 -14.63 11.21
N ARG A 92 -2.08 -13.62 11.94
CA ARG A 92 -2.63 -13.26 13.26
C ARG A 92 -2.45 -11.77 13.56
N ASN A 93 -3.05 -11.34 14.67
CA ASN A 93 -2.82 -10.02 15.28
C ASN A 93 -2.92 -8.85 14.29
N GLU A 94 -3.98 -8.80 13.48
CA GLU A 94 -4.26 -7.60 12.67
C GLU A 94 -4.57 -6.43 13.60
N LYS A 95 -3.83 -5.32 13.45
CA LYS A 95 -4.04 -4.09 14.19
C LYS A 95 -4.26 -2.95 13.20
N ILE A 96 -5.36 -2.22 13.36
CA ILE A 96 -5.72 -1.08 12.50
C ILE A 96 -5.78 0.17 13.37
N GLU A 97 -5.05 1.20 12.98
CA GLU A 97 -4.95 2.50 13.66
C GLU A 97 -5.13 3.61 12.63
N GLY A 98 -6.37 4.05 12.44
CA GLY A 98 -6.71 5.05 11.42
C GLY A 98 -6.39 4.56 10.01
N ASP A 99 -5.41 5.21 9.38
CA ASP A 99 -4.93 4.90 8.02
C ASP A 99 -3.63 4.08 8.01
N ALA A 100 -3.19 3.59 9.17
CA ALA A 100 -2.09 2.63 9.29
C ALA A 100 -2.60 1.29 9.83
N ALA A 101 -1.94 0.20 9.45
CA ALA A 101 -2.21 -1.11 10.02
C ALA A 101 -0.98 -2.01 10.01
N THR A 102 -1.01 -3.05 10.83
CA THR A 102 -0.01 -4.12 10.86
C THR A 102 -0.69 -5.49 10.86
N LEU A 103 -0.03 -6.48 10.26
CA LEU A 103 -0.46 -7.88 10.26
C LEU A 103 0.74 -8.77 10.57
N GLU A 104 0.61 -9.70 11.51
CA GLU A 104 1.65 -10.71 11.73
C GLU A 104 1.44 -11.90 10.80
N VAL A 105 2.53 -12.30 10.16
CA VAL A 105 2.57 -13.33 9.12
C VAL A 105 3.66 -14.33 9.46
N GLU A 106 3.35 -15.62 9.44
CA GLU A 106 4.35 -16.67 9.64
C GLU A 106 5.12 -16.92 8.34
N ASN A 107 6.45 -16.78 8.39
CA ASN A 107 7.34 -17.05 7.27
C ASN A 107 7.61 -18.57 7.11
N SER A 108 8.36 -18.94 6.06
CA SER A 108 8.69 -20.35 5.79
C SER A 108 9.55 -21.03 6.86
N PHE A 109 10.19 -20.26 7.74
CA PHE A 109 11.00 -20.75 8.86
C PHE A 109 10.20 -20.90 10.16
N GLY A 110 8.90 -20.57 10.17
CA GLY A 110 8.06 -20.61 11.36
C GLY A 110 8.19 -19.37 12.26
N SER A 111 8.91 -18.35 11.82
CA SER A 111 9.01 -17.06 12.52
C SER A 111 7.87 -16.14 12.13
N TRP A 112 7.41 -15.33 13.08
CA TRP A 112 6.39 -14.32 12.84
C TRP A 112 7.03 -13.00 12.44
N GLU A 113 6.64 -12.49 11.28
CA GLU A 113 7.07 -11.22 10.73
C GLU A 113 5.90 -10.24 10.68
N MET A 114 6.17 -8.97 10.94
CA MET A 114 5.17 -7.91 10.86
C MET A 114 5.15 -7.31 9.46
N VAL A 115 3.99 -7.35 8.81
CA VAL A 115 3.76 -6.70 7.52
C VAL A 115 3.01 -5.39 7.75
N PRO A 116 3.61 -4.24 7.39
CA PRO A 116 2.99 -2.93 7.54
C PRO A 116 2.06 -2.59 6.38
N PHE A 117 1.01 -1.83 6.68
CA PHE A 117 0.04 -1.33 5.70
C PHE A 117 -0.25 0.16 5.93
N VAL A 118 -0.60 0.83 4.83
CA VAL A 118 -1.13 2.19 4.82
C VAL A 118 -2.38 2.23 3.96
N LYS A 119 -3.36 3.07 4.31
CA LYS A 119 -4.53 3.34 3.49
C LYS A 119 -4.28 4.56 2.62
N GLU A 120 -4.30 4.36 1.31
CA GLU A 120 -4.15 5.39 0.28
C GLU A 120 -5.44 5.42 -0.55
N ASP A 121 -6.09 6.57 -0.65
CA ASP A 121 -7.33 6.76 -1.43
C ASP A 121 -8.44 5.74 -1.07
N GLY A 122 -8.56 5.42 0.22
CA GLY A 122 -9.55 4.45 0.72
C GLY A 122 -9.15 2.98 0.55
N VAL A 123 -7.97 2.69 -0.02
CA VAL A 123 -7.50 1.34 -0.33
C VAL A 123 -6.26 1.02 0.51
N TRP A 124 -6.26 -0.14 1.18
CA TRP A 124 -5.08 -0.61 1.91
C TRP A 124 -3.98 -1.08 0.96
N LYS A 125 -2.75 -0.75 1.29
CA LYS A 125 -1.53 -1.09 0.55
C LYS A 125 -0.45 -1.56 1.51
N ILE A 126 0.44 -2.43 1.05
CA ILE A 126 1.61 -2.90 1.79
C ILE A 126 2.69 -1.81 1.78
N ASP A 127 3.15 -1.37 2.94
CA ASP A 127 4.02 -0.20 3.13
C ASP A 127 5.42 -0.53 3.65
N LYS A 128 6.23 -1.24 2.85
CA LYS A 128 7.58 -1.66 3.25
C LYS A 128 8.49 -0.46 3.54
N LYS A 129 8.54 0.51 2.62
CA LYS A 129 9.44 1.68 2.76
C LYS A 129 8.98 2.61 3.86
N GLY A 130 7.69 2.96 3.90
CA GLY A 130 7.20 3.90 4.90
C GLY A 130 7.39 3.37 6.32
N TYR A 131 7.22 2.07 6.54
CA TYR A 131 7.54 1.45 7.83
C TYR A 131 9.03 1.51 8.18
N ALA A 132 9.91 1.13 7.24
CA ALA A 132 11.35 1.20 7.47
C ALA A 132 11.80 2.63 7.83
N GLN A 133 11.29 3.63 7.12
CA GLN A 133 11.58 5.03 7.42
C GLN A 133 11.09 5.44 8.81
N ARG A 134 9.85 5.10 9.19
CA ARG A 134 9.32 5.40 10.53
C ARG A 134 10.15 4.78 11.65
N MET A 135 10.64 3.55 11.45
CA MET A 135 11.53 2.89 12.41
C MET A 135 12.88 3.60 12.54
N MET A 136 13.46 4.06 11.42
CA MET A 136 14.71 4.84 11.43
C MET A 136 14.51 6.19 12.13
N ASP A 137 13.44 6.92 11.78
CA ASP A 137 13.12 8.22 12.37
C ASP A 137 12.87 8.11 13.89
N GLU A 138 12.21 7.03 14.32
CA GLU A 138 11.99 6.75 15.74
C GLU A 138 13.31 6.47 16.47
N ALA A 139 14.19 5.64 15.89
CA ALA A 139 15.49 5.35 16.48
C ALA A 139 16.36 6.62 16.59
N ASP A 140 16.35 7.47 15.57
CA ASP A 140 17.05 8.75 15.56
C ASP A 140 16.49 9.70 16.63
N ARG A 141 15.17 9.73 16.83
CA ARG A 141 14.54 10.52 17.89
C ARG A 141 14.95 10.01 19.27
N GLN A 142 14.90 8.71 19.50
CA GLN A 142 15.28 8.10 20.77
C GLN A 142 16.76 8.35 21.11
N ASN A 143 17.65 8.29 20.12
CA ASN A 143 19.06 8.63 20.31
C ASN A 143 19.25 10.10 20.70
N LYS A 144 18.57 11.04 20.02
CA LYS A 144 18.63 12.46 20.37
C LYS A 144 18.12 12.73 21.80
N GLU A 145 17.00 12.12 22.18
CA GLU A 145 16.45 12.24 23.53
C GLU A 145 17.40 11.67 24.59
N LEU A 146 18.12 10.58 24.28
CA LEU A 146 19.11 10.00 25.17
C LEU A 146 20.32 10.93 25.34
N ASP A 147 20.83 11.49 24.25
CA ASP A 147 21.97 12.43 24.28
C ASP A 147 21.62 13.69 25.09
N GLU A 148 20.42 14.23 24.94
CA GLU A 148 19.93 15.36 25.73
C GLU A 148 19.87 15.02 27.23
N LYS A 149 19.34 13.84 27.58
CA LYS A 149 19.32 13.36 28.98
C LYS A 149 20.72 13.19 29.55
N ILE A 150 21.65 12.64 28.78
CA ILE A 150 23.05 12.49 29.21
C ILE A 150 23.69 13.85 29.45
N ASN A 151 23.49 14.81 28.54
CA ASN A 151 24.02 16.16 28.68
C ASN A 151 23.42 16.89 29.89
N GLN A 152 22.12 16.73 30.15
CA GLN A 152 21.47 17.27 31.34
C GLN A 152 22.04 16.67 32.63
N MET A 153 22.22 15.34 32.68
CA MET A 153 22.84 14.67 33.85
C MET A 153 24.27 15.12 34.11
N ARG A 154 25.06 15.40 33.06
CA ARG A 154 26.44 15.93 33.20
C ARG A 154 26.49 17.37 33.68
N GLN A 155 25.39 18.13 33.52
CA GLN A 155 25.29 19.54 33.92
C GLN A 155 24.64 19.72 35.31
N GLN A 156 24.16 18.65 35.94
CA GLN A 156 23.74 18.68 37.34
C GLN A 156 24.99 18.62 38.24
N PRO A 157 25.23 19.64 39.09
CA PRO A 157 26.38 19.69 40.00
C PRO A 157 26.31 18.65 41.12
#